data_AF-A0A1I8N984-F1
#
_entry.id   AF-A0A1I8N984-F1
#
_cell.length_a   1.000
_cell.length_b   1.000
_cell.length_c   1.000
_cell.angle_alpha   90.00
_cell.angle_beta   90.00
_cell.angle_gamma   90.00
#
_symmetry.space_group_name_H-M   'P 1'
#
loop_
_entity.id
_entity.type
_entity.pdbx_description
1 polymer ?
#
loop_
_entity_poly.entity_id
_entity_poly.type
_entity_poly.pdbx_seq_one_letter_code
_entity_poly.pdbx_strand_id
1 'polypeptide(L)'
;MKFLKQIFVFYLLFAATIANCPLGGGGGGGAAVVGGGVSANRITQKTISKGFLIKSIMRLLTKVERSNDINVNMKFAVILSEFLIKQSQRYIESNRYEQQVYYHLLQKLDNVIRRSDDADFDKVHKTILDNIFQKNVLLKPPVLKERHIDTHFEYKSLGKNYSQLAEMGNPNITQSDECLAALATLDSRCQVPQECLDIMVTDLPTYGYKRMHQILLLYVFMHHICAPNLGSDTAYEILASQKCTQVYREQNVIRQMNIPDAFRDLYLEQNVICGLFGYVEFMNWHNLVTVSNWPQENECLCLFINGESKIDCNCSNHINSLVLVYYVNGFLLLN
;
A
#
# COMPACT_ATOMS: atom_id res chain seq x y z
N MET A 1 16.12 -23.89 -26.48
CA MET A 1 16.36 -24.09 -25.02
C MET A 1 17.54 -23.23 -24.56
N LYS A 2 17.28 -21.95 -24.29
CA LYS A 2 18.19 -20.94 -23.72
C LYS A 2 17.34 -19.68 -23.64
N PHE A 3 16.76 -19.37 -22.48
CA PHE A 3 16.19 -18.06 -22.07
C PHE A 3 15.50 -18.27 -20.71
N LEU A 4 16.33 -18.41 -19.67
CA LEU A 4 15.95 -18.47 -18.26
C LEU A 4 17.05 -17.70 -17.51
N LYS A 5 17.00 -16.37 -17.59
CA LYS A 5 17.78 -15.40 -16.79
C LYS A 5 17.42 -13.97 -17.23
N GLN A 6 16.30 -13.46 -16.71
CA GLN A 6 16.06 -12.05 -16.38
C GLN A 6 14.58 -11.92 -15.97
N ILE A 7 14.32 -11.18 -14.89
CA ILE A 7 13.02 -10.90 -14.26
C ILE A 7 12.48 -12.03 -13.36
N PHE A 8 13.18 -12.25 -12.24
CA PHE A 8 12.58 -12.79 -11.01
C PHE A 8 13.23 -12.05 -9.84
N VAL A 9 12.60 -10.96 -9.43
CA VAL A 9 12.99 -10.07 -8.34
C VAL A 9 11.68 -9.56 -7.74
N PHE A 10 11.35 -9.68 -6.45
CA PHE A 10 12.06 -10.12 -5.25
C PHE A 10 10.97 -10.44 -4.18
N TYR A 11 11.35 -11.17 -3.12
CA TYR A 11 10.55 -11.63 -1.96
C TYR A 11 9.90 -13.01 -2.05
N LEU A 12 10.77 -14.03 -2.01
CA LEU A 12 10.54 -15.31 -1.34
C LEU A 12 11.92 -15.98 -1.15
N LEU A 13 12.19 -16.49 0.07
CA LEU A 13 13.43 -17.09 0.64
C LEU A 13 14.10 -16.12 1.64
N PHE A 14 14.00 -16.28 2.97
CA PHE A 14 14.24 -17.48 3.77
C PHE A 14 13.57 -17.38 5.16
N ALA A 15 13.01 -18.50 5.62
CA ALA A 15 13.03 -18.88 7.03
C ALA A 15 13.76 -20.23 7.14
N ALA A 16 14.46 -20.43 8.25
CA ALA A 16 15.21 -21.61 8.70
C ALA A 16 16.68 -21.78 8.23
N THR A 17 17.59 -21.17 9.01
CA THR A 17 18.67 -21.95 9.66
C THR A 17 19.06 -21.27 10.97
N ILE A 18 18.63 -21.84 12.10
CA ILE A 18 19.35 -21.72 13.38
C ILE A 18 20.24 -22.96 13.45
N ALA A 19 21.56 -22.76 13.48
CA ALA A 19 22.50 -23.74 13.99
C ALA A 19 23.71 -23.00 14.58
N ASN A 20 23.71 -22.91 15.91
CA ASN A 20 24.82 -22.92 16.86
C ASN A 20 26.17 -22.25 16.54
N CYS A 21 26.68 -21.62 17.62
CA CYS A 21 28.08 -21.37 18.02
C CYS A 21 28.59 -19.93 17.84
N PRO A 22 29.57 -19.50 18.67
CA PRO A 22 29.38 -19.14 20.08
C PRO A 22 29.90 -17.70 20.35
N LEU A 23 29.74 -17.25 21.59
CA LEU A 23 30.41 -16.07 22.13
C LEU A 23 31.93 -16.11 21.83
N GLY A 24 32.45 -15.05 21.20
CA GLY A 24 33.88 -14.84 20.99
C GLY A 24 34.16 -13.43 20.47
N GLY A 25 34.75 -12.59 21.31
CA GLY A 25 35.10 -11.20 20.99
C GLY A 25 36.25 -11.05 20.00
N GLY A 26 36.43 -9.82 19.52
CA GLY A 26 37.59 -9.42 18.73
C GLY A 26 37.25 -8.21 17.89
N GLY A 27 37.96 -7.11 18.10
CA GLY A 27 37.64 -5.80 17.54
C GLY A 27 38.00 -5.63 16.06
N GLY A 28 37.60 -4.48 15.51
CA GLY A 28 38.27 -3.87 14.37
C GLY A 28 37.34 -3.28 13.32
N GLY A 29 37.46 -1.97 13.09
CA GLY A 29 37.24 -1.38 11.77
C GLY A 29 35.94 -0.58 11.58
N GLY A 30 35.81 0.55 12.26
CA GLY A 30 34.79 1.55 11.91
C GLY A 30 35.11 2.22 10.58
N ALA A 31 34.30 1.95 9.56
CA ALA A 31 34.19 2.79 8.38
C ALA A 31 33.09 3.83 8.64
N ALA A 32 33.50 5.03 9.03
CA ALA A 32 32.60 6.17 9.18
C ALA A 32 32.11 6.61 7.79
N VAL A 33 30.81 6.43 7.53
CA VAL A 33 30.13 7.14 6.44
C VAL A 33 29.94 8.58 6.90
N VAL A 34 30.75 9.47 6.32
CA VAL A 34 30.65 10.92 6.49
C VAL A 34 29.36 11.39 5.78
N GLY A 35 28.28 11.52 6.54
CA GLY A 35 27.06 12.19 6.11
C GLY A 35 27.07 13.64 6.57
N GLY A 36 27.35 14.57 5.65
CA GLY A 36 27.24 16.00 5.89
C GLY A 36 25.81 16.37 6.31
N GLY A 37 25.67 16.81 7.55
CA GLY A 37 24.39 17.21 8.14
C GLY A 37 23.89 18.52 7.55
N VAL A 38 22.97 18.41 6.59
CA VAL A 38 21.88 19.38 6.49
C VAL A 38 20.81 18.90 7.46
N SER A 39 20.56 19.68 8.51
CA SER A 39 19.49 19.43 9.48
C SER A 39 18.14 19.42 8.75
N ALA A 40 17.71 18.25 8.28
CA ALA A 40 16.35 18.07 7.80
C ALA A 40 15.42 18.26 9.00
N ASN A 41 14.65 19.35 9.00
CA ASN A 41 13.67 19.61 10.04
C ASN A 41 12.73 18.41 10.17
N ARG A 42 12.78 17.72 11.31
CA ARG A 42 11.92 16.56 11.60
C ARG A 42 10.45 16.99 11.53
N ILE A 43 9.64 16.24 10.80
CA ILE A 43 8.21 16.50 10.69
C ILE A 43 7.54 16.09 12.01
N THR A 44 6.61 16.89 12.49
CA THR A 44 5.86 16.67 13.73
C THR A 44 4.37 16.76 13.43
N GLN A 45 3.52 16.33 14.37
CA GLN A 45 2.07 16.52 14.25
C GLN A 45 1.66 18.00 14.13
N LYS A 46 2.50 18.93 14.61
CA LYS A 46 2.26 20.37 14.48
C LYS A 46 2.65 20.94 13.12
N THR A 47 3.53 20.26 12.39
CA THR A 47 4.08 20.75 11.10
C THR A 47 3.51 20.01 9.90
N ILE A 48 2.98 18.80 10.09
CA ILE A 48 2.22 18.11 9.05
C ILE A 48 0.88 18.82 8.83
N SER A 49 0.48 18.97 7.57
CA SER A 49 -0.75 19.66 7.17
C SER A 49 -1.19 19.20 5.79
N LYS A 50 -2.42 19.53 5.38
CA LYS A 50 -2.88 19.33 3.98
C LYS A 50 -1.90 19.93 2.97
N GLY A 51 -1.39 21.15 3.24
CA GLY A 51 -0.41 21.81 2.37
C GLY A 51 0.90 21.03 2.24
N PHE A 52 1.37 20.42 3.33
CA PHE A 52 2.53 19.52 3.29
C PHE A 52 2.27 18.28 2.42
N LEU A 53 1.09 17.64 2.58
CA LEU A 53 0.73 16.45 1.79
C LEU A 53 0.67 16.79 0.30
N ILE A 54 -0.01 17.87 -0.08
CA ILE A 54 -0.11 18.34 -1.48
C ILE A 54 1.29 18.56 -2.07
N LYS A 55 2.16 19.27 -1.34
CA LYS A 55 3.54 19.54 -1.79
C LYS A 55 4.32 18.24 -1.99
N SER A 56 4.16 17.27 -1.09
CA SER A 56 4.84 15.98 -1.15
C SER A 56 4.34 15.14 -2.34
N ILE A 57 3.02 15.08 -2.54
CA ILE A 57 2.40 14.40 -3.69
C ILE A 57 2.89 15.00 -5.00
N MET A 58 2.85 16.33 -5.15
CA MET A 58 3.27 17.02 -6.37
C MET A 58 4.75 16.79 -6.70
N ARG A 59 5.61 16.73 -5.68
CA ARG A 59 7.04 16.43 -5.84
C ARG A 59 7.27 15.00 -6.30
N LEU A 60 6.61 14.04 -5.66
CA LEU A 60 6.69 12.63 -6.03
C LEU A 60 6.21 12.43 -7.47
N LEU A 61 5.02 12.94 -7.81
CA LEU A 61 4.48 12.85 -9.17
C LEU A 61 5.38 13.52 -10.21
N THR A 62 6.03 14.64 -9.88
CA THR A 62 6.98 15.28 -10.81
C THR A 62 8.21 14.42 -11.07
N LYS A 63 8.66 13.62 -10.10
CA LYS A 63 9.78 12.68 -10.27
C LYS A 63 9.37 11.45 -11.04
N VAL A 64 8.21 10.87 -10.70
CA VAL A 64 7.63 9.74 -11.43
C VAL A 64 7.35 10.12 -12.88
N GLU A 65 6.77 11.29 -13.14
CA GLU A 65 6.53 11.83 -14.49
C GLU A 65 7.84 11.97 -15.29
N ARG A 66 8.98 12.20 -14.66
CA ARG A 66 10.29 12.30 -15.34
C ARG A 66 11.05 10.98 -15.41
N SER A 67 10.59 9.96 -14.69
CA SER A 67 11.19 8.63 -14.71
C SER A 67 10.88 7.92 -16.02
N ASN A 68 11.86 7.17 -16.54
CA ASN A 68 11.65 6.23 -17.64
C ASN A 68 11.36 4.80 -17.14
N ASP A 69 11.39 4.59 -15.83
CA ASP A 69 11.28 3.28 -15.17
C ASP A 69 10.06 3.27 -14.24
N ILE A 70 8.87 3.44 -14.83
CA ILE A 70 7.61 3.32 -14.09
C ILE A 70 7.23 1.84 -14.05
N ASN A 71 7.25 1.24 -12.86
CA ASN A 71 6.82 -0.13 -12.68
C ASN A 71 5.29 -0.25 -12.49
N VAL A 72 4.81 -1.50 -12.47
CA VAL A 72 3.39 -1.84 -12.31
C VAL A 72 2.77 -1.24 -11.03
N ASN A 73 3.51 -1.27 -9.91
CA ASN A 73 3.03 -0.77 -8.62
C ASN A 73 2.77 0.73 -8.68
N MET A 74 3.68 1.49 -9.27
CA MET A 74 3.51 2.93 -9.43
C MET A 74 2.35 3.26 -10.38
N LYS A 75 2.20 2.54 -11.50
CA LYS A 75 1.06 2.75 -12.42
C LYS A 75 -0.27 2.46 -11.72
N PHE A 76 -0.35 1.37 -10.96
CA PHE A 76 -1.52 1.04 -10.15
C PHE A 76 -1.83 2.13 -9.12
N ALA A 77 -0.82 2.61 -8.37
CA ALA A 77 -0.96 3.65 -7.36
C ALA A 77 -1.48 4.98 -7.95
N VAL A 78 -1.02 5.33 -9.15
CA VAL A 78 -1.49 6.53 -9.87
C VAL A 78 -2.95 6.38 -10.29
N ILE A 79 -3.34 5.23 -10.84
CA ILE A 79 -4.75 4.93 -11.19
C ILE A 79 -5.65 4.98 -9.95
N LEU A 80 -5.23 4.33 -8.86
CA LEU A 80 -5.97 4.35 -7.60
C LEU A 80 -6.08 5.76 -7.03
N SER A 81 -5.01 6.56 -7.07
CA SER A 81 -5.02 7.96 -6.62
C SER A 81 -5.98 8.82 -7.44
N GLU A 82 -6.01 8.62 -8.76
CA GLU A 82 -6.94 9.31 -9.66
C GLU A 82 -8.39 8.96 -9.30
N PHE A 83 -8.67 7.66 -9.10
CA PHE A 83 -9.97 7.17 -8.66
C PHE A 83 -10.40 7.80 -7.33
N LEU A 84 -9.54 7.84 -6.32
CA LEU A 84 -9.84 8.41 -5.01
C LEU A 84 -10.19 9.90 -5.10
N ILE A 85 -9.45 10.69 -5.89
CA ILE A 85 -9.71 12.12 -6.08
C ILE A 85 -11.05 12.32 -6.78
N LYS A 86 -11.31 11.60 -7.89
CA LYS A 86 -12.57 11.68 -8.64
C LYS A 86 -13.76 11.28 -7.76
N GLN A 87 -13.61 10.23 -6.95
CA GLN A 87 -14.63 9.81 -5.99
C GLN A 87 -14.90 10.90 -4.94
N SER A 88 -13.85 11.51 -4.38
CA SER A 88 -14.01 12.61 -3.42
C SER A 88 -14.74 13.81 -4.03
N GLN A 89 -14.36 14.22 -5.25
CA GLN A 89 -15.03 15.33 -5.96
C GLN A 89 -16.52 15.06 -6.23
N ARG A 90 -16.93 13.79 -6.31
CA ARG A 90 -18.32 13.42 -6.53
C ARG A 90 -19.19 13.61 -5.29
N TYR A 91 -18.63 13.38 -4.09
CA TYR A 91 -19.40 13.34 -2.84
C TYR A 91 -19.12 14.50 -1.88
N ILE A 92 -17.94 15.11 -1.95
CA ILE A 92 -17.50 16.16 -1.04
C ILE A 92 -17.40 17.47 -1.82
N GLU A 93 -18.20 18.46 -1.41
CA GLU A 93 -18.08 19.81 -1.92
C GLU A 93 -16.73 20.40 -1.50
N SER A 94 -15.94 20.80 -2.49
CA SER A 94 -14.58 21.31 -2.29
C SER A 94 -14.54 22.80 -2.51
N ASN A 95 -13.74 23.50 -1.70
CA ASN A 95 -13.54 24.94 -1.87
C ASN A 95 -12.70 25.26 -3.13
N ARG A 96 -12.64 26.54 -3.52
CA ARG A 96 -11.91 26.98 -4.72
C ARG A 96 -10.44 26.54 -4.74
N TYR A 97 -9.76 26.54 -3.59
CA TYR A 97 -8.36 26.12 -3.50
C TYR A 97 -8.25 24.60 -3.72
N GLU A 98 -9.09 23.81 -3.09
CA GLU A 98 -9.12 22.35 -3.27
C GLU A 98 -9.45 21.95 -4.71
N GLN A 99 -10.39 22.64 -5.36
CA GLN A 99 -10.70 22.41 -6.77
C GLN A 99 -9.48 22.63 -7.69
N GLN A 100 -8.70 23.68 -7.44
CA GLN A 100 -7.45 23.93 -8.18
C GLN A 100 -6.41 22.84 -7.93
N VAL A 101 -6.26 22.41 -6.67
CA VAL A 101 -5.37 21.33 -6.29
C VAL A 101 -5.76 20.02 -6.98
N TYR A 102 -7.05 19.65 -6.95
CA TYR A 102 -7.55 18.46 -7.63
C TYR A 102 -7.30 18.51 -9.14
N TYR A 103 -7.57 19.64 -9.78
CA TYR A 103 -7.28 19.82 -11.20
C TYR A 103 -5.80 19.55 -11.54
N HIS A 104 -4.87 20.14 -10.79
CA HIS A 104 -3.44 19.95 -11.04
C HIS A 104 -2.96 18.53 -10.72
N LEU A 105 -3.48 17.91 -9.66
CA LEU A 105 -3.17 16.53 -9.32
C LEU A 105 -3.66 15.58 -10.41
N LEU A 106 -4.92 15.70 -10.83
CA LEU A 106 -5.50 14.87 -11.90
C LEU A 106 -4.75 15.03 -13.21
N GLN A 107 -4.34 16.25 -13.58
CA GLN A 107 -3.53 16.48 -14.76
C GLN A 107 -2.17 15.74 -14.70
N LYS A 108 -1.50 15.76 -13.53
CA LYS A 108 -0.24 15.03 -13.36
C LYS A 108 -0.43 13.52 -13.37
N LEU A 109 -1.48 13.02 -12.73
CA LEU A 109 -1.81 11.60 -12.73
C LEU A 109 -2.10 11.11 -14.16
N ASP A 110 -2.92 11.84 -14.93
CA ASP A 110 -3.21 11.53 -16.34
C ASP A 110 -1.94 11.50 -17.21
N ASN A 111 -1.02 12.46 -17.03
CA ASN A 111 0.26 12.46 -17.73
C ASN A 111 1.08 11.20 -17.43
N VAL A 112 1.11 10.75 -16.18
CA VAL A 112 1.84 9.52 -15.79
C VAL A 112 1.16 8.28 -16.35
N ILE A 113 -0.18 8.21 -16.31
CA ILE A 113 -0.97 7.10 -16.87
C ILE A 113 -0.67 6.96 -18.37
N ARG A 114 -0.82 8.03 -19.15
CA ARG A 114 -0.65 8.01 -20.62
C ARG A 114 0.77 7.69 -21.09
N ARG A 115 1.79 8.11 -20.35
CA ARG A 115 3.19 7.86 -20.75
C ARG A 115 3.63 6.41 -20.60
N SER A 116 2.86 5.60 -19.88
CA SER A 116 3.26 4.25 -19.51
C SER A 116 2.65 3.17 -20.41
N ASP A 117 2.12 3.54 -21.58
CA ASP A 117 1.53 2.61 -22.55
C ASP A 117 2.58 1.76 -23.31
N ASP A 118 3.88 2.02 -23.11
CA ASP A 118 5.00 1.29 -23.72
C ASP A 118 5.75 0.35 -22.75
N ALA A 119 5.16 0.03 -21.59
CA ALA A 119 5.82 -0.84 -20.61
C ALA A 119 5.69 -2.34 -20.98
N ASP A 120 6.79 -3.09 -20.84
CA ASP A 120 6.88 -4.55 -20.96
C ASP A 120 6.21 -5.30 -19.78
N PHE A 121 5.06 -4.82 -19.33
CA PHE A 121 4.27 -5.53 -18.31
C PHE A 121 3.70 -6.81 -18.89
N ASP A 122 3.60 -7.82 -18.03
CA ASP A 122 2.95 -9.07 -18.39
C ASP A 122 1.45 -8.87 -18.67
N LYS A 123 0.84 -9.89 -19.27
CA LYS A 123 -0.56 -9.84 -19.71
C LYS A 123 -1.53 -9.62 -18.55
N VAL A 124 -1.27 -10.20 -17.38
CA VAL A 124 -2.16 -10.10 -16.22
C VAL A 124 -2.12 -8.68 -15.68
N HIS A 125 -0.92 -8.12 -15.50
CA HIS A 125 -0.75 -6.73 -15.07
C HIS A 125 -1.36 -5.73 -16.04
N LYS A 126 -1.17 -5.91 -17.36
CA LYS A 126 -1.84 -5.07 -18.37
C LYS A 126 -3.36 -5.14 -18.23
N THR A 127 -3.90 -6.34 -18.08
CA THR A 127 -5.35 -6.56 -17.89
C THR A 127 -5.87 -5.82 -16.65
N ILE A 128 -5.14 -5.86 -15.53
CA ILE A 128 -5.49 -5.11 -14.32
C ILE A 128 -5.47 -3.61 -14.61
N LEU A 129 -4.35 -3.08 -15.10
CA LEU A 129 -4.13 -1.65 -15.24
C LEU A 129 -5.10 -0.99 -16.25
N ASP A 130 -5.48 -1.70 -17.31
CA ASP A 130 -6.37 -1.16 -18.35
C ASP A 130 -7.84 -1.10 -17.91
N ASN A 131 -8.23 -1.84 -16.87
CA ASN A 131 -9.63 -2.01 -16.49
C ASN A 131 -9.94 -1.54 -15.06
N ILE A 132 -9.00 -1.69 -14.13
CA ILE A 132 -9.26 -1.45 -12.71
C ILE A 132 -9.57 0.02 -12.44
N PHE A 133 -10.70 0.26 -11.77
CA PHE A 133 -11.22 1.61 -11.49
C PHE A 133 -11.45 2.51 -12.73
N GLN A 134 -11.41 1.96 -13.95
CA GLN A 134 -11.65 2.71 -15.19
C GLN A 134 -13.07 2.49 -15.72
N LYS A 135 -13.63 1.29 -15.54
CA LYS A 135 -14.95 0.89 -16.01
C LYS A 135 -15.70 0.14 -14.93
N ASN A 136 -17.03 0.11 -15.02
CA ASN A 136 -17.88 -0.69 -14.13
C ASN A 136 -17.63 -0.40 -12.64
N VAL A 137 -17.36 0.86 -12.32
CA VAL A 137 -16.99 1.30 -10.97
C VAL A 137 -18.21 1.79 -10.21
N LEU A 138 -18.39 1.27 -9.00
CA LEU A 138 -19.33 1.78 -8.01
C LEU A 138 -18.59 2.76 -7.11
N LEU A 139 -18.95 4.05 -7.20
CA LEU A 139 -18.40 5.08 -6.32
C LEU A 139 -19.05 4.97 -4.93
N LYS A 140 -18.26 5.19 -3.89
CA LYS A 140 -18.71 5.22 -2.49
C LYS A 140 -18.25 6.51 -1.80
N PRO A 141 -19.03 7.09 -0.88
CA PRO A 141 -18.61 8.29 -0.18
C PRO A 141 -17.37 7.98 0.69
N PRO A 142 -16.28 8.76 0.58
CA PRO A 142 -15.13 8.61 1.46
C PRO A 142 -15.50 9.14 2.85
N VAL A 143 -15.38 8.28 3.88
CA VAL A 143 -15.78 8.60 5.25
C VAL A 143 -14.73 8.06 6.22
N LEU A 144 -14.30 8.89 7.18
CA LEU A 144 -13.51 8.42 8.32
C LEU A 144 -14.41 7.67 9.31
N LYS A 145 -13.97 6.47 9.69
CA LYS A 145 -14.69 5.52 10.53
C LYS A 145 -13.97 5.36 11.86
N GLU A 146 -14.60 5.83 12.93
CA GLU A 146 -14.13 5.65 14.30
C GLU A 146 -14.76 4.41 14.93
N ARG A 147 -14.02 3.71 15.80
CA ARG A 147 -14.53 2.58 16.61
C ARG A 147 -15.05 1.38 15.81
N HIS A 148 -14.59 1.22 14.58
CA HIS A 148 -14.90 0.06 13.74
C HIS A 148 -13.82 -1.03 13.80
N ILE A 149 -12.69 -0.73 14.46
CA ILE A 149 -11.58 -1.64 14.65
C ILE A 149 -11.51 -2.00 16.13
N ASP A 150 -11.44 -3.29 16.45
CA ASP A 150 -11.20 -3.71 17.83
C ASP A 150 -9.71 -3.51 18.19
N THR A 151 -9.44 -2.44 18.93
CA THR A 151 -8.09 -2.08 19.38
C THR A 151 -7.62 -2.87 20.60
N HIS A 152 -8.49 -3.67 21.24
CA HIS A 152 -8.18 -4.40 22.47
C HIS A 152 -7.70 -5.83 22.21
N PHE A 153 -7.62 -6.23 20.95
CA PHE A 153 -7.22 -7.57 20.56
C PHE A 153 -5.81 -7.92 21.08
N GLU A 154 -5.67 -9.09 21.70
CA GLU A 154 -4.39 -9.55 22.26
C GLU A 154 -3.36 -9.78 21.14
N TYR A 155 -2.17 -9.21 21.27
CA TYR A 155 -1.13 -9.29 20.24
C TYR A 155 0.26 -9.68 20.75
N LYS A 156 0.46 -9.78 22.07
CA LYS A 156 1.76 -10.11 22.66
C LYS A 156 2.18 -11.54 22.32
N SER A 157 1.24 -12.47 22.24
CA SER A 157 1.47 -13.85 21.82
C SER A 157 2.01 -13.94 20.39
N LEU A 158 1.52 -13.06 19.51
CA LEU A 158 1.91 -13.00 18.09
C LEU A 158 3.36 -12.52 17.91
N GLY A 159 3.83 -11.63 18.79
CA GLY A 159 5.14 -11.01 18.68
C GLY A 159 6.33 -11.97 18.65
N LYS A 160 6.21 -13.16 19.27
CA LYS A 160 7.31 -14.12 19.33
C LYS A 160 7.72 -14.68 17.96
N ASN A 161 6.74 -14.87 17.07
CA ASN A 161 6.93 -15.56 15.79
C ASN A 161 6.53 -14.71 14.58
N TYR A 162 6.23 -13.42 14.78
CA TYR A 162 5.64 -12.60 13.72
C TYR A 162 6.50 -12.54 12.45
N SER A 163 7.83 -12.49 12.58
CA SER A 163 8.74 -12.52 11.42
C SER A 163 8.62 -13.78 10.56
N GLN A 164 8.19 -14.90 11.14
CA GLN A 164 7.93 -16.15 10.40
C GLN A 164 6.50 -16.18 9.85
N LEU A 165 5.58 -15.48 10.51
CA LEU A 165 4.17 -15.47 10.16
C LEU A 165 3.83 -14.44 9.08
N ALA A 166 4.58 -13.34 8.94
CA ALA A 166 4.23 -12.21 8.06
C ALA A 166 4.04 -12.57 6.57
N GLU A 167 4.49 -13.76 6.14
CA GLU A 167 4.29 -14.30 4.78
C GLU A 167 3.33 -15.49 4.71
N MET A 168 2.79 -15.93 5.84
CA MET A 168 1.92 -17.10 5.94
C MET A 168 0.49 -16.77 5.50
N GLY A 169 -0.10 -17.70 4.75
CA GLY A 169 -1.51 -17.68 4.37
C GLY A 169 -1.72 -17.64 2.87
N ASN A 170 -2.88 -17.12 2.48
CA ASN A 170 -3.35 -17.05 1.09
C ASN A 170 -3.95 -15.65 0.83
N PRO A 171 -3.91 -15.08 -0.39
CA PRO A 171 -3.39 -15.62 -1.64
C PRO A 171 -1.86 -15.58 -1.73
N ASN A 172 -1.26 -16.39 -2.59
CA ASN A 172 0.07 -16.06 -3.11
C ASN A 172 -0.02 -14.91 -4.15
N ILE A 173 1.11 -14.36 -4.57
CA ILE A 173 1.13 -13.18 -5.46
C ILE A 173 0.40 -13.47 -6.78
N THR A 174 0.68 -14.61 -7.42
CA THR A 174 0.03 -15.00 -8.68
C THR A 174 -1.47 -15.11 -8.55
N GLN A 175 -1.97 -15.79 -7.51
CA GLN A 175 -3.39 -15.92 -7.24
C GLN A 175 -4.05 -14.56 -6.98
N SER A 176 -3.35 -13.66 -6.28
CA SER A 176 -3.85 -12.31 -6.07
C SER A 176 -3.97 -11.53 -7.36
N ASP A 177 -2.96 -11.60 -8.23
CA ASP A 177 -2.94 -10.87 -9.51
C ASP A 177 -4.02 -11.43 -10.45
N GLU A 178 -4.16 -12.74 -10.53
CA GLU A 178 -5.22 -13.40 -11.30
C GLU A 178 -6.61 -12.98 -10.82
N CYS A 179 -6.83 -12.94 -9.50
CA CYS A 179 -8.09 -12.48 -8.93
C CYS A 179 -8.33 -10.99 -9.17
N LEU A 180 -7.32 -10.13 -9.04
CA LEU A 180 -7.46 -8.71 -9.38
C LEU A 180 -7.83 -8.52 -10.85
N ALA A 181 -7.20 -9.26 -11.77
CA ALA A 181 -7.50 -9.21 -13.19
C ALA A 181 -8.93 -9.67 -13.48
N ALA A 182 -9.37 -10.77 -12.85
CA ALA A 182 -10.72 -11.29 -12.97
C ALA A 182 -11.76 -10.27 -12.47
N LEU A 183 -11.53 -9.67 -11.28
CA LEU A 183 -12.40 -8.66 -10.70
C LEU A 183 -12.47 -7.39 -11.57
N ALA A 184 -11.33 -6.92 -12.10
CA ALA A 184 -11.27 -5.73 -12.94
C ALA A 184 -12.00 -5.91 -14.29
N THR A 185 -12.14 -7.14 -14.76
CA THR A 185 -12.75 -7.47 -16.06
C THR A 185 -14.15 -8.06 -15.97
N LEU A 186 -14.77 -8.03 -14.77
CA LEU A 186 -16.14 -8.50 -14.59
C LEU A 186 -17.11 -7.77 -15.53
N ASP A 187 -17.93 -8.56 -16.21
CA ASP A 187 -19.00 -8.07 -17.06
C ASP A 187 -20.33 -7.96 -16.29
N SER A 188 -21.41 -7.61 -17.01
CA SER A 188 -22.74 -7.44 -16.44
C SER A 188 -23.36 -8.73 -15.86
N ARG A 189 -22.78 -9.91 -16.11
CA ARG A 189 -23.22 -11.17 -15.50
C ARG A 189 -22.69 -11.33 -14.08
N CYS A 190 -21.68 -10.55 -13.70
CA CYS A 190 -21.14 -10.50 -12.34
C CYS A 190 -20.70 -11.87 -11.79
N GLN A 191 -20.14 -12.71 -12.66
CA GLN A 191 -19.65 -14.04 -12.29
C GLN A 191 -18.22 -13.93 -11.77
N VAL A 192 -18.08 -13.82 -10.46
CA VAL A 192 -16.76 -13.84 -9.80
C VAL A 192 -16.28 -15.29 -9.71
N PRO A 193 -15.03 -15.61 -10.10
CA PRO A 193 -14.46 -16.93 -9.87
C PRO A 193 -14.55 -17.34 -8.39
N GLN A 194 -15.00 -18.57 -8.13
CA GLN A 194 -15.23 -19.04 -6.76
C GLN A 194 -13.96 -18.97 -5.91
N GLU A 195 -12.79 -19.30 -6.48
CA GLU A 195 -11.50 -19.20 -5.79
C GLU A 195 -11.19 -17.78 -5.29
N CYS A 196 -11.57 -16.75 -6.05
CA CYS A 196 -11.39 -15.36 -5.66
C CYS A 196 -12.36 -14.94 -4.56
N LEU A 197 -13.59 -15.46 -4.59
CA LEU A 197 -14.54 -15.27 -3.49
C LEU A 197 -14.01 -15.91 -2.21
N ASP A 198 -13.52 -17.15 -2.30
CA ASP A 198 -12.96 -17.88 -1.17
C ASP A 198 -11.77 -17.13 -0.56
N ILE A 199 -10.86 -16.60 -1.40
CA ILE A 199 -9.75 -15.74 -0.95
C ILE A 199 -10.24 -14.49 -0.22
N MET A 200 -11.28 -13.82 -0.73
CA MET A 200 -11.80 -12.60 -0.10
C MET A 200 -12.47 -12.90 1.23
N VAL A 201 -13.25 -13.99 1.36
CA VAL A 201 -14.09 -14.24 2.53
C VAL A 201 -13.45 -15.18 3.56
N THR A 202 -12.35 -15.84 3.24
CA THR A 202 -11.71 -16.81 4.15
C THR A 202 -11.34 -16.19 5.50
N ASP A 203 -11.55 -16.98 6.55
CA ASP A 203 -11.14 -16.76 7.93
C ASP A 203 -9.87 -17.56 8.30
N LEU A 204 -9.29 -18.29 7.33
CA LEU A 204 -8.08 -19.07 7.56
C LEU A 204 -6.91 -18.17 7.99
N PRO A 205 -6.03 -18.65 8.90
CA PRO A 205 -4.87 -17.89 9.34
C PRO A 205 -4.01 -17.41 8.17
N THR A 206 -4.02 -16.10 8.00
CA THR A 206 -3.29 -15.36 6.96
C THR A 206 -2.70 -14.13 7.63
N TYR A 207 -1.50 -13.70 7.31
CA TYR A 207 -0.84 -12.56 7.97
C TYR A 207 -0.09 -11.70 6.95
N GLY A 208 0.36 -10.53 7.40
CA GLY A 208 1.18 -9.60 6.67
C GLY A 208 0.70 -9.36 5.25
N TYR A 209 1.60 -9.49 4.27
CA TYR A 209 1.31 -9.18 2.87
C TYR A 209 0.15 -10.01 2.31
N LYS A 210 0.04 -11.29 2.68
CA LYS A 210 -1.06 -12.14 2.16
C LYS A 210 -2.42 -11.62 2.63
N ARG A 211 -2.51 -11.15 3.87
CA ARG A 211 -3.76 -10.55 4.38
C ARG A 211 -4.05 -9.24 3.66
N MET A 212 -3.03 -8.45 3.36
CA MET A 212 -3.22 -7.19 2.65
C MET A 212 -3.80 -7.39 1.26
N HIS A 213 -3.34 -8.40 0.54
CA HIS A 213 -3.90 -8.78 -0.75
C HIS A 213 -5.37 -9.24 -0.65
N GLN A 214 -5.78 -9.98 0.39
CA GLN A 214 -7.20 -10.30 0.62
C GLN A 214 -8.06 -9.04 0.78
N ILE A 215 -7.56 -8.06 1.55
CA ILE A 215 -8.29 -6.82 1.84
C ILE A 215 -8.33 -5.93 0.58
N LEU A 216 -7.26 -5.89 -0.22
CA LEU A 216 -7.22 -5.18 -1.48
C LEU A 216 -8.24 -5.75 -2.48
N LEU A 217 -8.30 -7.08 -2.63
CA LEU A 217 -9.30 -7.75 -3.46
C LEU A 217 -10.72 -7.37 -3.04
N LEU A 218 -11.00 -7.39 -1.73
CA LEU A 218 -12.27 -6.96 -1.18
C LEU A 218 -12.57 -5.49 -1.50
N TYR A 219 -11.59 -4.59 -1.35
CA TYR A 219 -11.74 -3.17 -1.65
C TYR A 219 -12.11 -2.93 -3.12
N VAL A 220 -11.38 -3.59 -4.04
CA VAL A 220 -11.63 -3.49 -5.48
C VAL A 220 -13.02 -4.01 -5.83
N PHE A 221 -13.39 -5.19 -5.30
CA PHE A 221 -14.68 -5.78 -5.57
C PHE A 221 -15.83 -4.91 -5.06
N MET A 222 -15.73 -4.36 -3.84
CA MET A 222 -16.73 -3.45 -3.28
C MET A 222 -16.97 -2.20 -4.12
N HIS A 223 -15.96 -1.75 -4.87
CA HIS A 223 -16.07 -0.62 -5.78
C HIS A 223 -16.36 -1.05 -7.22
N HIS A 224 -16.78 -2.31 -7.45
CA HIS A 224 -17.31 -2.76 -8.73
C HIS A 224 -18.85 -2.70 -8.70
N ILE A 225 -19.50 -2.39 -9.83
CA ILE A 225 -20.97 -2.41 -9.97
C ILE A 225 -21.60 -3.77 -9.67
N CYS A 226 -20.79 -4.82 -9.59
CA CYS A 226 -21.20 -6.19 -9.33
C CYS A 226 -21.28 -6.53 -7.84
N ALA A 227 -20.68 -5.74 -6.95
CA ALA A 227 -20.72 -6.02 -5.51
C ALA A 227 -22.14 -6.22 -4.96
N PRO A 228 -23.13 -5.37 -5.28
CA PRO A 228 -24.50 -5.55 -4.78
C PRO A 228 -25.17 -6.87 -5.17
N ASN A 229 -24.67 -7.57 -6.21
CA ASN A 229 -25.23 -8.84 -6.66
C ASN A 229 -24.81 -10.03 -5.78
N LEU A 230 -23.70 -9.91 -5.05
CA LEU A 230 -23.15 -11.00 -4.24
C LEU A 230 -23.34 -10.77 -2.73
N GLY A 231 -23.57 -9.53 -2.30
CA GLY A 231 -23.68 -9.20 -0.89
C GLY A 231 -24.08 -7.74 -0.66
N SER A 232 -24.44 -7.43 0.57
CA SER A 232 -24.74 -6.06 0.98
C SER A 232 -23.48 -5.28 1.35
N ASP A 233 -23.54 -3.96 1.21
CA ASP A 233 -22.48 -3.06 1.67
C ASP A 233 -22.10 -3.32 3.14
N THR A 234 -23.08 -3.51 4.01
CA THR A 234 -22.86 -3.84 5.43
C THR A 234 -22.07 -5.13 5.62
N ALA A 235 -22.36 -6.18 4.83
CA ALA A 235 -21.63 -7.45 4.94
C ALA A 235 -20.15 -7.27 4.58
N TYR A 236 -19.87 -6.51 3.52
CA TYR A 236 -18.49 -6.22 3.14
C TYR A 236 -17.77 -5.32 4.15
N GLU A 237 -18.46 -4.35 4.74
CA GLU A 237 -17.89 -3.51 5.79
C GLU A 237 -17.56 -4.29 7.06
N ILE A 238 -18.38 -5.27 7.44
CA ILE A 238 -18.08 -6.18 8.55
C ILE A 238 -16.84 -7.01 8.23
N LEU A 239 -16.75 -7.58 7.02
CA LEU A 239 -15.59 -8.37 6.60
C LEU A 239 -14.31 -7.54 6.59
N ALA A 240 -14.36 -6.31 6.05
CA ALA A 240 -13.24 -5.39 6.06
C ALA A 240 -12.81 -5.02 7.49
N SER A 241 -13.76 -4.75 8.39
CA SER A 241 -13.51 -4.43 9.80
C SER A 241 -12.85 -5.60 10.53
N GLN A 242 -13.32 -6.83 10.32
CA GLN A 242 -12.74 -8.03 10.91
C GLN A 242 -11.29 -8.25 10.44
N LYS A 243 -11.04 -8.14 9.14
CA LYS A 243 -9.67 -8.29 8.60
C LYS A 243 -8.75 -7.16 9.06
N CYS A 244 -9.20 -5.90 9.04
CA CYS A 244 -8.41 -4.77 9.51
C CYS A 244 -8.20 -4.77 11.03
N THR A 245 -9.08 -5.40 11.81
CA THR A 245 -8.83 -5.68 13.23
C THR A 245 -7.63 -6.60 13.40
N GLN A 246 -7.52 -7.66 12.59
CA GLN A 246 -6.31 -8.50 12.60
C GLN A 246 -5.07 -7.75 12.11
N VAL A 247 -5.22 -6.87 11.11
CA VAL A 247 -4.12 -5.99 10.69
C VAL A 247 -3.66 -5.07 11.83
N TYR A 248 -4.58 -4.51 12.60
CA TYR A 248 -4.24 -3.62 13.72
C TYR A 248 -3.48 -4.38 14.82
N ARG A 249 -3.90 -5.62 15.10
CA ARG A 249 -3.18 -6.55 15.98
C ARG A 249 -1.74 -6.76 15.51
N GLU A 250 -1.53 -6.97 14.21
CA GLU A 250 -0.21 -7.13 13.59
C GLU A 250 0.62 -5.83 13.64
N GLN A 251 0.02 -4.67 13.34
CA GLN A 251 0.68 -3.38 13.47
C GLN A 251 1.18 -3.11 14.89
N ASN A 252 0.44 -3.52 15.91
CA ASN A 252 0.86 -3.34 17.30
C ASN A 252 2.11 -4.17 17.63
N VAL A 253 2.27 -5.34 17.03
CA VAL A 253 3.53 -6.11 17.11
C VAL A 253 4.67 -5.33 16.44
N ILE A 254 4.46 -4.82 15.23
CA ILE A 254 5.48 -4.05 14.49
C ILE A 254 5.89 -2.79 15.27
N ARG A 255 4.92 -2.06 15.83
CA ARG A 255 5.17 -0.87 16.67
C ARG A 255 5.95 -1.20 17.93
N GLN A 256 5.65 -2.31 18.61
CA GLN A 256 6.42 -2.75 19.78
C GLN A 256 7.89 -3.03 19.47
N MET A 257 8.19 -3.46 18.24
CA MET A 257 9.55 -3.65 17.74
C MET A 257 10.20 -2.34 17.24
N ASN A 258 9.59 -1.17 17.49
CA ASN A 258 9.99 0.14 16.97
C ASN A 258 10.02 0.24 15.44
N ILE A 259 9.13 -0.48 14.75
CA ILE A 259 8.99 -0.48 13.28
C ILE A 259 10.33 -0.71 12.58
N PRO A 260 10.89 -1.93 12.67
CA PRO A 260 12.15 -2.28 11.99
C PRO A 260 12.06 -2.00 10.48
N ASP A 261 13.19 -1.68 9.85
CA ASP A 261 13.23 -1.28 8.45
C ASP A 261 12.66 -2.36 7.53
N ALA A 262 12.89 -3.64 7.86
CA ALA A 262 12.33 -4.81 7.18
C ALA A 262 10.79 -4.89 7.19
N PHE A 263 10.12 -4.19 8.13
CA PHE A 263 8.66 -4.15 8.23
C PHE A 263 8.05 -2.80 7.83
N ARG A 264 8.85 -1.81 7.40
CA ARG A 264 8.32 -0.50 7.02
C ARG A 264 7.37 -0.58 5.83
N ASP A 265 7.73 -1.37 4.82
CA ASP A 265 6.90 -1.58 3.63
C ASP A 265 5.54 -2.17 4.01
N LEU A 266 5.54 -3.32 4.71
CA LEU A 266 4.33 -3.93 5.25
C LEU A 266 3.53 -2.99 6.14
N TYR A 267 4.17 -2.27 7.08
CA TYR A 267 3.49 -1.33 7.97
C TYR A 267 2.78 -0.23 7.19
N LEU A 268 3.42 0.30 6.15
CA LEU A 268 2.82 1.30 5.27
C LEU A 268 1.67 0.71 4.46
N GLU A 269 1.84 -0.48 3.89
CA GLU A 269 0.80 -1.16 3.14
C GLU A 269 -0.46 -1.40 3.99
N GLN A 270 -0.26 -1.83 5.24
CA GLN A 270 -1.32 -1.96 6.24
C GLN A 270 -2.05 -0.63 6.49
N ASN A 271 -1.31 0.49 6.61
CA ASN A 271 -1.91 1.82 6.77
C ASN A 271 -2.66 2.28 5.52
N VAL A 272 -2.12 2.01 4.33
CA VAL A 272 -2.73 2.39 3.06
C VAL A 272 -4.03 1.64 2.89
N ILE A 273 -3.99 0.30 2.85
CA ILE A 273 -5.13 -0.51 2.45
C ILE A 273 -6.27 -0.44 3.47
N CYS A 274 -6.00 -0.57 4.77
CA CYS A 274 -7.06 -0.37 5.77
C CYS A 274 -7.49 1.11 5.87
N GLY A 275 -6.60 2.04 5.55
CA GLY A 275 -6.94 3.46 5.41
C GLY A 275 -7.88 3.76 4.24
N LEU A 276 -7.88 2.97 3.17
CA LEU A 276 -8.83 3.11 2.05
C LEU A 276 -10.29 2.88 2.48
N PHE A 277 -10.50 2.07 3.51
CA PHE A 277 -11.82 1.85 4.14
C PHE A 277 -12.21 2.96 5.13
N GLY A 278 -11.32 3.92 5.36
CA GLY A 278 -11.54 5.07 6.24
C GLY A 278 -11.26 4.83 7.73
N TYR A 279 -10.70 3.68 8.11
CA TYR A 279 -10.44 3.37 9.52
C TYR A 279 -9.37 4.30 10.11
N VAL A 280 -9.74 5.05 11.16
CA VAL A 280 -8.90 6.11 11.76
C VAL A 280 -7.64 5.57 12.42
N GLU A 281 -7.62 4.30 12.81
CA GLU A 281 -6.46 3.62 13.39
C GLU A 281 -5.29 3.54 12.39
N PHE A 282 -5.60 3.59 11.09
CA PHE A 282 -4.66 3.49 9.97
C PHE A 282 -4.48 4.84 9.29
N MET A 283 -5.57 5.58 9.08
CA MET A 283 -5.56 6.92 8.47
C MET A 283 -5.65 8.01 9.55
N ASN A 284 -4.49 8.52 9.98
CA ASN A 284 -4.41 9.61 10.94
C ASN A 284 -3.08 10.38 10.82
N TRP A 285 -3.03 11.58 11.40
CA TRP A 285 -1.84 12.44 11.39
C TRP A 285 -0.62 11.80 12.06
N HIS A 286 -0.79 10.95 13.07
CA HIS A 286 0.34 10.29 13.75
C HIS A 286 1.08 9.32 12.81
N ASN A 287 0.34 8.47 12.10
CA ASN A 287 0.92 7.53 11.14
C ASN A 287 1.54 8.27 9.95
N LEU A 288 0.90 9.32 9.43
CA LEU A 288 1.47 10.16 8.37
C LEU A 288 2.80 10.81 8.79
N VAL A 289 2.89 11.33 10.02
CA VAL A 289 4.16 11.88 10.56
C VAL A 289 5.21 10.80 10.65
N THR A 290 4.86 9.60 11.12
CA THR A 290 5.80 8.48 11.22
C THR A 290 6.40 8.14 9.85
N VAL A 291 5.56 7.95 8.83
CA VAL A 291 5.99 7.63 7.46
C VAL A 291 6.80 8.78 6.84
N SER A 292 6.38 10.03 7.05
CA SER A 292 7.06 11.20 6.48
C SER A 292 8.48 11.41 7.02
N ASN A 293 8.84 10.77 8.13
CA ASN A 293 10.17 10.87 8.75
C ASN A 293 11.07 9.66 8.42
N TRP A 294 10.64 8.73 7.57
CA TRP A 294 11.49 7.62 7.16
C TRP A 294 12.65 8.08 6.26
N PRO A 295 13.75 7.29 6.20
CA PRO A 295 14.88 7.60 5.33
C PRO A 295 14.46 7.83 3.89
N GLN A 296 15.00 8.89 3.31
CA GLN A 296 14.69 9.31 1.95
C GLN A 296 15.97 9.76 1.24
N GLU A 297 16.07 9.46 -0.05
CA GLU A 297 17.09 10.02 -0.93
C GLU A 297 16.38 10.76 -2.05
N ASN A 298 16.86 11.97 -2.37
CA ASN A 298 16.20 12.83 -3.35
C ASN A 298 14.69 12.92 -3.08
N GLU A 299 14.28 13.08 -1.81
CA GLU A 299 12.88 13.13 -1.33
C GLU A 299 11.99 11.94 -1.74
N CYS A 300 12.57 10.78 -2.04
CA CYS A 300 11.87 9.52 -2.28
C CYS A 300 12.24 8.53 -1.18
N LEU A 301 11.25 7.83 -0.63
CA LEU A 301 11.49 6.91 0.48
C LEU A 301 12.33 5.72 0.05
N CYS A 302 13.24 5.32 0.93
CA CYS A 302 14.10 4.16 0.72
C CYS A 302 13.41 2.88 1.19
N LEU A 303 13.34 1.90 0.29
CA LEU A 303 12.91 0.55 0.55
C LEU A 303 14.12 -0.31 0.97
N PHE A 304 14.02 -0.98 2.10
CA PHE A 304 15.05 -1.88 2.60
C PHE A 304 14.72 -3.30 2.17
N ILE A 305 15.63 -3.90 1.42
CA ILE A 305 15.47 -5.22 0.81
C ILE A 305 16.40 -6.21 1.52
N ASN A 306 15.90 -7.42 1.78
CA ASN A 306 16.64 -8.51 2.43
C ASN A 306 17.24 -8.11 3.79
N GLY A 307 16.38 -7.64 4.71
CA GLY A 307 16.82 -7.26 6.05
C GLY A 307 17.93 -6.20 6.04
N GLU A 308 17.77 -5.18 5.19
CA GLU A 308 18.66 -4.00 5.04
C GLU A 308 19.93 -4.20 4.21
N SER A 309 20.21 -5.41 3.70
CA SER A 309 21.41 -5.66 2.87
C SER A 309 21.41 -4.95 1.51
N LYS A 310 20.24 -4.49 1.04
CA LYS A 310 20.09 -3.65 -0.15
C LYS A 310 19.10 -2.53 0.14
N ILE A 311 19.41 -1.31 -0.30
CA ILE A 311 18.55 -0.14 -0.15
C ILE A 311 18.18 0.34 -1.56
N ASP A 312 16.89 0.52 -1.82
CA ASP A 312 16.37 1.08 -3.07
C ASP A 312 15.59 2.36 -2.77
N CYS A 313 16.14 3.51 -3.13
CA CYS A 313 15.49 4.82 -2.96
C CYS A 313 14.90 5.36 -4.28
N ASN A 314 14.67 4.51 -5.29
CA ASN A 314 14.01 4.92 -6.53
C ASN A 314 12.57 5.36 -6.23
N CYS A 315 12.18 6.53 -6.73
CA CYS A 315 10.84 7.09 -6.59
C CYS A 315 9.73 6.21 -7.17
N SER A 316 10.08 5.25 -8.03
CA SER A 316 9.15 4.32 -8.66
C SER A 316 9.05 2.98 -7.91
N ASN A 317 9.77 2.79 -6.81
CA ASN A 317 9.71 1.54 -6.02
C ASN A 317 8.34 1.34 -5.32
N HIS A 318 8.14 0.16 -4.72
CA HIS A 318 6.88 -0.20 -4.07
C HIS A 318 6.50 0.78 -2.95
N ILE A 319 7.43 1.11 -2.04
CA ILE A 319 7.12 1.96 -0.89
C ILE A 319 6.67 3.38 -1.31
N ASN A 320 7.25 3.97 -2.36
CA ASN A 320 6.81 5.27 -2.86
C ASN A 320 5.44 5.19 -3.56
N SER A 321 5.10 4.06 -4.19
CA SER A 321 3.74 3.83 -4.71
C SER A 321 2.69 3.84 -3.59
N LEU A 322 3.02 3.23 -2.44
CA LEU A 322 2.17 3.24 -1.26
C LEU A 322 2.07 4.65 -0.64
N VAL A 323 3.18 5.38 -0.55
CA VAL A 323 3.21 6.77 -0.05
C VAL A 323 2.30 7.67 -0.88
N LEU A 324 2.31 7.54 -2.21
CA LEU A 324 1.45 8.33 -3.09
C LEU A 324 -0.01 8.15 -2.69
N VAL A 325 -0.48 6.91 -2.62
CA VAL A 325 -1.87 6.60 -2.24
C VAL A 325 -2.15 7.06 -0.81
N TYR A 326 -1.22 6.86 0.12
CA TYR A 326 -1.39 7.24 1.52
C TYR A 326 -1.57 8.74 1.69
N TYR A 327 -0.73 9.54 1.02
CA TYR A 327 -0.79 11.00 1.12
C TYR A 327 -2.00 11.56 0.39
N VAL A 328 -2.38 11.00 -0.77
CA VAL A 328 -3.62 11.38 -1.46
C VAL A 328 -4.81 11.09 -0.55
N ASN A 329 -4.92 9.89 -0.01
CA ASN A 329 -6.04 9.53 0.85
C ASN A 329 -6.07 10.37 2.15
N GLY A 330 -4.90 10.65 2.75
CA GLY A 330 -4.79 11.54 3.90
C GLY A 330 -5.19 12.99 3.59
N PHE A 331 -4.84 13.50 2.42
CA PHE A 331 -5.27 14.83 1.96
C PHE A 331 -6.80 14.91 1.79
N LEU A 332 -7.42 13.85 1.28
CA LEU A 332 -8.86 13.78 1.05
C LEU A 332 -9.68 13.60 2.34
N LEU A 333 -9.18 12.81 3.29
CA LEU A 333 -9.95 12.40 4.47
C LEU A 333 -9.67 13.23 5.73
N LEU A 334 -8.43 13.67 5.96
CA LEU A 334 -8.07 14.33 7.21
C LEU A 334 -8.29 15.84 7.11
N ASN A 335 -8.87 16.44 8.15
CA ASN A 335 -9.07 17.88 8.25
C ASN A 335 -8.01 18.57 9.12
#